data_AF-A0A660MNK4-F1
#
_entry.id   AF-A0A660MNK4-F1
#
_cell.length_a   1.000
_cell.length_b   1.000
_cell.length_c   1.000
_cell.angle_alpha   90.00
_cell.angle_beta   90.00
_cell.angle_gamma   90.00
#
_symmetry.space_group_name_H-M   'P 1'
#
loop_
_entity.id
_entity.type
_entity.pdbx_description
1 polymer ?
#
loop_
_entity_poly.entity_id
_entity_poly.type
_entity_poly.pdbx_seq_one_letter_code
_entity_poly.pdbx_strand_id
1 'polypeptide(L)' 'MLMLRRSFLAVAAALCALTAGAENAKVKVGFIALPSHAPNFLAKERGFYAEEGLDAELVPFQAAQAMAVAIASGD' A
#
# COMPACT_ATOMS: atom_id res chain seq x y z
N MET A 1 -11.57 42.79 -7.74
CA MET A 1 -11.83 41.41 -8.24
C MET A 1 -10.58 40.52 -8.36
N LEU A 2 -9.42 41.03 -8.79
CA LEU A 2 -8.20 40.19 -8.99
C LEU A 2 -7.63 39.61 -7.68
N MET A 3 -7.65 40.36 -6.57
CA MET A 3 -7.17 39.89 -5.25
C MET A 3 -8.05 38.78 -4.66
N LEU A 4 -9.38 38.89 -4.82
CA LEU A 4 -10.33 37.90 -4.31
C LEU A 4 -10.18 36.53 -5.00
N ARG A 5 -9.85 36.52 -6.30
CA ARG A 5 -9.57 35.30 -7.08
C ARG A 5 -8.26 34.62 -6.65
N ARG A 6 -7.24 35.41 -6.26
CA ARG A 6 -5.94 34.90 -5.79
C ARG A 6 -6.05 34.26 -4.41
N SER A 7 -6.80 34.88 -3.50
CA SER A 7 -7.07 34.32 -2.18
C SER A 7 -7.84 33.00 -2.26
N PHE A 8 -8.81 32.90 -3.17
CA PHE A 8 -9.58 31.66 -3.37
C PHE A 8 -8.72 30.51 -3.88
N LEU A 9 -7.78 30.80 -4.80
CA LEU A 9 -6.87 29.79 -5.36
C LEU A 9 -5.85 29.30 -4.30
N ALA A 10 -5.38 30.19 -3.44
CA ALA A 10 -4.47 29.83 -2.35
C ALA A 10 -5.14 28.92 -1.31
N VAL A 11 -6.41 29.21 -0.96
CA VAL A 11 -7.20 28.38 -0.05
C VAL A 11 -7.50 27.00 -0.66
N ALA A 12 -7.86 26.95 -1.94
CA ALA A 12 -8.09 25.69 -2.65
C ALA A 12 -6.82 24.80 -2.70
N ALA A 13 -5.66 25.39 -2.97
CA ALA A 13 -4.39 24.68 -2.98
C ALA A 13 -4.01 24.14 -1.58
N ALA A 14 -4.25 24.92 -0.52
CA ALA A 14 -4.00 24.49 0.86
C ALA A 14 -4.93 23.34 1.28
N LEU A 15 -6.19 23.35 0.83
CA LEU A 15 -7.14 22.26 1.06
C LEU A 15 -6.73 20.97 0.33
N CYS A 16 -6.24 21.05 -0.91
CA CYS A 16 -5.72 19.88 -1.64
C CYS A 16 -4.44 19.31 -1.03
N ALA A 17 -3.57 20.15 -0.46
CA ALA A 17 -2.37 19.69 0.23
C ALA A 17 -2.71 18.94 1.53
N LEU A 18 -3.83 19.25 2.17
CA LEU A 18 -4.30 18.56 3.37
C LEU A 18 -4.88 17.17 3.07
N THR A 19 -5.29 16.92 1.82
CA THR A 19 -5.78 15.62 1.34
C THR A 19 -4.72 14.83 0.58
N ALA A 20 -3.46 15.30 0.53
CA ALA A 20 -2.35 14.48 0.07
C ALA A 20 -2.19 13.34 1.10
N GLY A 21 -2.93 12.24 0.86
CA GLY A 21 -2.97 11.09 1.74
C GLY A 21 -1.56 10.53 1.94
N ALA A 22 -1.32 9.96 3.12
CA ALA A 22 -0.07 9.26 3.39
C ALA A 22 0.17 8.22 2.29
N GLU A 23 1.38 8.20 1.73
CA GLU A 23 1.76 7.13 0.80
C GLU A 23 1.63 5.79 1.51
N ASN A 24 1.03 4.82 0.83
CA ASN A 24 0.87 3.49 1.39
C ASN A 24 2.24 2.88 1.71
N ALA A 25 2.34 2.25 2.87
CA ALA A 25 3.55 1.56 3.29
C ALA A 25 3.79 0.35 2.38
N LYS A 26 4.96 0.31 1.73
CA LYS A 26 5.35 -0.83 0.90
C LYS A 26 5.65 -2.04 1.77
N VAL A 27 4.99 -3.16 1.47
CA VAL A 27 5.17 -4.41 2.21
C VAL A 27 5.28 -5.59 1.25
N LYS A 28 6.10 -6.57 1.62
CA LYS A 28 6.22 -7.85 0.92
C LYS A 28 5.49 -8.94 1.69
N VAL A 29 4.64 -9.70 1.00
CA VAL A 29 3.85 -10.79 1.57
C VAL A 29 4.26 -12.08 0.89
N GLY A 30 5.07 -12.88 1.58
CA GLY A 30 5.51 -14.19 1.11
C GLY A 30 4.37 -15.21 1.07
N PHE A 31 4.35 -16.05 0.03
CA PHE A 31 3.41 -17.18 -0.05
C PHE A 31 4.05 -18.41 -0.67
N ILE A 32 3.56 -19.59 -0.25
CA ILE A 32 3.76 -20.86 -0.96
C ILE A 32 2.43 -21.19 -1.65
N ALA A 33 2.46 -21.83 -2.82
CA ALA A 33 1.26 -22.17 -3.60
C ALA A 33 0.40 -23.26 -2.93
N LEU A 34 -0.15 -22.94 -1.75
CA LEU A 34 -1.05 -23.74 -0.96
C LEU A 34 -2.39 -22.99 -0.80
N PRO A 35 -3.53 -23.69 -0.76
CA PRO A 35 -4.84 -23.05 -0.60
C PRO A 35 -4.97 -22.16 0.65
N SER A 36 -4.19 -22.43 1.70
CA SER A 36 -4.15 -21.59 2.92
C SER A 36 -3.67 -20.15 2.65
N HIS A 37 -2.98 -19.89 1.55
CA HIS A 37 -2.54 -18.55 1.14
C HIS A 37 -3.53 -17.84 0.18
N ALA A 38 -4.60 -18.51 -0.25
CA ALA A 38 -5.62 -17.90 -1.11
C ALA A 38 -6.18 -16.56 -0.57
N PRO A 39 -6.36 -16.35 0.75
CA PRO A 39 -6.81 -15.07 1.29
C PRO A 39 -5.90 -13.88 0.92
N ASN A 40 -4.59 -14.09 0.75
CA ASN A 40 -3.66 -13.01 0.38
C ASN A 40 -3.97 -12.44 -1.02
N PHE A 41 -4.35 -13.32 -1.95
CA PHE A 41 -4.73 -12.91 -3.30
C PHE A 41 -6.08 -12.18 -3.29
N LEU A 42 -7.06 -12.73 -2.56
CA LEU A 42 -8.37 -12.09 -2.42
C LEU A 42 -8.26 -10.70 -1.78
N ALA A 43 -7.43 -10.56 -0.75
CA ALA A 43 -7.18 -9.28 -0.09
C ALA A 43 -6.58 -8.25 -1.05
N LYS A 44 -5.64 -8.67 -1.92
CA LYS A 44 -5.07 -7.80 -2.96
C LYS A 44 -6.09 -7.41 -4.02
N GLU A 45 -6.85 -8.37 -4.54
CA GLU A 45 -7.88 -8.12 -5.57
C GLU A 45 -9.03 -7.25 -5.05
N ARG A 46 -9.42 -7.41 -3.78
CA ARG A 46 -10.49 -6.63 -3.15
C ARG A 46 -10.03 -5.28 -2.59
N GLY A 47 -8.73 -5.00 -2.62
CA GLY A 47 -8.18 -3.72 -2.15
C GLY A 47 -7.97 -3.60 -0.64
N PHE A 48 -8.15 -4.67 0.14
CA PHE A 48 -8.04 -4.63 1.60
C PHE A 48 -6.67 -4.17 2.10
N TYR A 49 -5.58 -4.49 1.40
CA TYR A 49 -4.26 -3.92 1.75
C TYR A 49 -4.24 -2.41 1.59
N ALA A 50 -4.79 -1.88 0.49
CA ALA A 50 -4.80 -0.45 0.22
C ALA A 50 -5.71 0.32 1.19
N GLU A 51 -6.83 -0.28 1.61
CA GLU A 51 -7.71 0.26 2.65
C GLU A 51 -6.99 0.45 3.99
N GLU A 52 -6.07 -0.46 4.31
CA GLU A 52 -5.20 -0.39 5.50
C GLU A 52 -3.91 0.42 5.28
N GLY A 53 -3.81 1.14 4.16
CA GLY A 53 -2.64 1.96 3.86
C GLY A 53 -1.38 1.17 3.47
N LEU A 54 -1.54 -0.04 2.91
CA LEU A 54 -0.45 -0.93 2.51
C LEU A 54 -0.39 -1.11 0.99
N ASP A 55 0.82 -0.97 0.43
CA ASP A 55 1.14 -1.34 -0.95
C ASP A 55 1.81 -2.72 -0.93
N ALA A 56 0.99 -3.77 -1.01
CA ALA A 56 1.41 -5.16 -0.80
C ALA A 56 1.88 -5.84 -2.10
N GLU A 57 3.13 -6.31 -2.12
CA GLU A 57 3.69 -7.18 -3.14
C GLU A 57 3.59 -8.65 -2.71
N LEU A 58 3.00 -9.52 -3.53
CA LEU A 58 2.94 -10.95 -3.24
C LEU A 58 4.20 -11.63 -3.81
N VAL A 59 4.98 -12.28 -2.94
CA VAL A 59 6.28 -12.88 -3.30
C VAL A 59 6.20 -14.41 -3.21
N PRO A 60 6.41 -15.15 -4.31
CA PRO A 60 6.31 -16.61 -4.30
C PRO A 60 7.56 -17.26 -3.69
N PHE A 61 7.34 -18.31 -2.90
CA PHE A 61 8.37 -19.19 -2.37
C PHE A 61 8.05 -20.66 -2.67
N GLN A 62 9.10 -21.47 -2.82
CA GLN A 62 8.98 -22.92 -3.00
C GLN A 62 9.01 -23.69 -1.68
N ALA A 63 9.53 -23.09 -0.60
CA ALA A 63 9.70 -23.74 0.69
C ALA A 63 9.64 -22.73 1.84
N ALA A 64 9.19 -23.19 3.02
CA ALA A 64 9.01 -22.35 4.20
C ALA A 64 10.33 -21.81 4.75
N GLN A 65 11.42 -22.58 4.64
CA GLN A 65 12.74 -22.19 5.15
C GLN A 65 13.28 -20.96 4.41
N ALA A 66 13.18 -20.94 3.07
CA ALA A 66 13.63 -19.80 2.27
C ALA A 66 12.82 -18.53 2.59
N MET A 67 11.51 -18.68 2.81
CA MET A 67 10.64 -17.59 3.23
C MET A 67 11.03 -17.03 4.60
N ALA A 68 11.34 -17.90 5.57
CA ALA A 68 11.79 -17.47 6.91
C ALA A 68 13.12 -16.68 6.87
N VAL A 69 14.07 -17.10 6.02
CA VAL A 69 15.34 -16.39 5.83
C VAL A 69 15.12 -15.01 5.20
N ALA A 70 14.26 -14.91 4.18
CA ALA A 70 13.93 -13.64 3.54
C ALA A 70 13.30 -12.65 4.55
N ILE A 71 12.35 -13.12 5.36
CA ILE A 71 11.73 -12.30 6.42
C ILE A 71 12.78 -11.81 7.43
N ALA A 72 13.71 -12.68 7.85
CA ALA A 72 14.73 -12.32 8.83
C ALA A 72 15.79 -11.35 8.29
N SER A 73 16.05 -11.38 6.98
CA SER A 73 17.03 -10.50 6.31
C SER A 73 16.42 -9.16 5.84
N GLY A 74 15.09 -9.07 5.76
CA GLY A 74 14.40 -7.91 5.20
C GLY A 74 14.41 -7.87 3.68
N ASP A 75 14.63 -9.02 3.04
CA ASP A 75 14.59 -9.21 1.59
C ASP A 75 13.21 -8.93 0.98
#